data_AF-A0A952QLD0-F1
#
_entry.id   AF-A0A952QLD0-F1
#
_cell.length_a   1.000
_cell.length_b   1.000
_cell.length_c   1.000
_cell.angle_alpha   90.00
_cell.angle_beta   90.00
_cell.angle_gamma   90.00
#
_symmetry.space_group_name_H-M   'P 1'
#
loop_
_entity.id
_entity.type
_entity.pdbx_description
1 polymer ?
#
loop_
_entity_poly.entity_id
_entity_poly.type
_entity_poly.pdbx_seq_one_letter_code
_entity_poly.pdbx_strand_id
1 'polypeptide(L)'
;MTYAAPPGMAPRRQGTNPLVWILVAFAAFCCVGIIAFGAMTFAVMGQVKDLTPCIFTLDTLDRSLKDYVADKGTYPSADKWQDDLAPYYEKHYKDHVKDMQDVPGPMKGFADMADIKAELSCNSKTSPKTNIAFNPDVAGKKRTDFPDPSKVIVFFETTSTGRNITEKFVARDFKDSPRMMGEPRGWYEMDLEGQMVVTDKRGKTKRVNIETNN
;
A
#
# COMPACT_ATOMS: atom_id res chain seq x y z
N MET A 1 -2.94 -69.18 64.83
CA MET A 1 -2.58 -69.41 63.43
C MET A 1 -3.02 -68.18 62.65
N THR A 2 -2.09 -67.31 62.30
CA THR A 2 -2.36 -66.02 61.67
C THR A 2 -1.90 -66.12 60.21
N TYR A 3 -2.84 -66.09 59.26
CA TYR A 3 -2.53 -66.10 57.83
C TYR A 3 -2.23 -64.68 57.37
N ALA A 4 -1.05 -64.46 56.80
CA ALA A 4 -0.69 -63.20 56.15
C ALA A 4 -1.37 -63.12 54.76
N ALA A 5 -1.99 -61.99 54.45
CA ALA A 5 -2.54 -61.70 53.13
C ALA A 5 -1.40 -61.49 52.10
N PRO A 6 -1.55 -61.91 50.83
CA PRO A 6 -0.51 -61.75 49.83
C PRO A 6 -0.31 -60.27 49.48
N PRO A 7 0.92 -59.84 49.14
CA PRO A 7 1.19 -58.45 48.80
C PRO A 7 0.45 -58.07 47.52
N GLY A 8 -0.34 -56.99 47.59
CA GLY A 8 -1.00 -56.41 46.43
C GLY A 8 0.02 -56.01 45.38
N MET A 9 -0.15 -56.49 44.14
CA MET A 9 0.67 -56.07 43.01
C MET A 9 0.56 -54.55 42.82
N ALA A 10 1.68 -53.85 42.96
CA ALA A 10 1.76 -52.43 42.62
C ALA A 10 1.42 -52.25 41.12
N PRO A 11 0.61 -51.23 40.75
CA PRO A 11 0.26 -51.01 39.36
C PRO A 11 1.51 -50.69 38.54
N ARG A 12 1.80 -51.52 37.52
CA ARG A 12 2.87 -51.26 36.55
C ARG A 12 2.56 -49.93 35.86
N ARG A 13 3.45 -48.93 35.99
CA ARG A 13 3.42 -47.74 35.15
C ARG A 13 3.58 -48.20 33.71
N GLN A 14 2.48 -48.17 32.95
CA GLN A 14 2.49 -48.42 31.53
C GLN A 14 3.28 -47.28 30.89
N GLY A 15 4.53 -47.57 30.50
CA GLY A 15 5.39 -46.61 29.82
C GLY A 15 4.68 -46.14 28.55
N THR A 16 4.43 -44.84 28.46
CA THR A 16 3.77 -44.25 27.30
C THR A 16 4.61 -44.54 26.06
N ASN A 17 3.98 -45.15 25.05
CA ASN A 17 4.67 -45.58 23.84
C ASN A 17 5.39 -44.37 23.20
N PRO A 18 6.71 -44.43 22.94
CA PRO A 18 7.48 -43.32 22.37
C PRO A 18 6.93 -42.84 21.01
N LEU A 19 6.17 -43.67 20.31
CA LEU A 19 5.43 -43.29 19.09
C LEU A 19 4.40 -42.18 19.33
N VAL A 20 3.79 -42.12 20.52
CA VAL A 20 2.86 -41.05 20.92
C VAL A 20 3.60 -39.71 21.02
N TRP A 21 4.82 -39.70 21.55
CA TRP A 21 5.65 -38.49 21.63
C TRP A 21 6.13 -38.01 20.26
N ILE A 22 6.42 -38.92 19.33
CA ILE A 22 6.75 -38.59 17.93
C ILE A 22 5.55 -37.97 17.22
N LEU A 23 4.35 -38.51 17.42
CA LEU A 23 3.11 -38.01 16.82
C LEU A 23 2.71 -36.64 17.39
N VAL A 24 2.89 -36.42 18.70
CA VAL A 24 2.69 -35.13 19.35
C VAL A 24 3.73 -34.11 18.88
N ALA A 25 5.00 -34.49 18.75
CA ALA A 25 6.04 -33.61 18.20
C ALA A 25 5.78 -33.22 16.74
N PHE A 26 5.29 -34.16 15.91
CA PHE A 26 4.94 -33.88 14.52
C PHE A 26 3.70 -32.98 14.40
N ALA A 27 2.66 -33.23 15.20
CA ALA A 27 1.49 -32.36 15.28
C ALA A 27 1.85 -30.95 15.76
N ALA A 28 2.70 -30.85 16.80
CA ALA A 28 3.20 -29.57 17.29
C ALA A 28 4.04 -28.83 16.24
N PHE A 29 4.91 -29.54 15.50
CA PHE A 29 5.69 -28.96 14.41
C PHE A 29 4.80 -28.43 13.29
N CYS A 30 3.75 -29.18 12.92
CA CYS A 30 2.78 -28.76 11.90
C CYS A 30 1.98 -27.53 12.36
N CYS A 31 1.53 -27.50 13.61
CA CYS A 31 0.82 -26.34 14.19
C CYS A 31 1.71 -25.10 14.28
N VAL A 32 2.97 -25.25 14.74
CA VAL A 32 3.93 -24.14 14.80
C VAL A 32 4.27 -23.63 13.40
N GLY A 33 4.42 -24.52 12.42
CA GLY A 33 4.65 -24.16 11.02
C GLY A 33 3.48 -23.36 10.42
N ILE A 34 2.23 -23.77 10.66
CA ILE A 34 1.04 -23.03 10.21
C ILE A 34 0.94 -21.66 10.89
N ILE A 35 1.24 -21.57 12.19
CA ILE A 35 1.21 -20.29 12.92
C ILE A 35 2.32 -19.36 12.43
N ALA A 36 3.54 -19.88 12.25
CA ALA A 36 4.67 -19.09 11.76
C ALA A 36 4.46 -18.62 10.32
N PHE A 37 3.98 -19.51 9.44
CA PHE A 37 3.64 -19.17 8.07
C PHE A 37 2.49 -18.16 8.03
N GLY A 38 1.41 -18.40 8.80
CA GLY A 38 0.30 -17.46 8.93
C GLY A 38 0.76 -16.09 9.40
N ALA A 39 1.57 -16.00 10.45
CA ALA A 39 2.11 -14.73 10.95
C ALA A 39 2.97 -14.00 9.90
N MET A 40 3.76 -14.72 9.11
CA MET A 40 4.54 -14.14 8.02
C MET A 40 3.63 -13.60 6.90
N THR A 41 2.60 -14.34 6.50
CA THR A 41 1.63 -13.89 5.49
C THR A 41 0.83 -12.68 5.98
N PHE A 42 0.43 -12.64 7.26
CA PHE A 42 -0.25 -11.48 7.85
C PHE A 42 0.67 -10.24 7.92
N ALA A 43 1.96 -10.42 8.22
CA ALA A 43 2.93 -9.31 8.23
C ALA A 43 3.15 -8.72 6.82
N VAL A 44 3.27 -9.57 5.80
CA VAL A 44 3.40 -9.14 4.39
C VAL A 44 2.11 -8.47 3.91
N MET A 45 0.94 -9.08 4.15
CA MET A 45 -0.35 -8.49 3.76
C MET A 45 -0.63 -7.16 4.45
N GLY A 46 -0.25 -7.00 5.72
CA GLY A 46 -0.40 -5.75 6.47
C GLY A 46 0.36 -4.59 5.86
N GLN A 47 1.57 -4.82 5.33
CA GLN A 47 2.38 -3.77 4.71
C GLN A 47 1.97 -3.44 3.28
N VAL A 48 1.51 -4.43 2.50
CA VAL A 48 0.90 -4.18 1.18
C VAL A 48 -0.33 -3.27 1.35
N LYS A 49 -1.17 -3.55 2.35
CA LYS A 49 -2.36 -2.75 2.69
C LYS A 49 -2.04 -1.29 2.99
N ASP A 50 -0.86 -0.99 3.52
CA ASP A 50 -0.49 0.38 3.88
C ASP A 50 0.04 1.20 2.67
N LEU A 51 0.31 0.56 1.52
CA LEU A 51 0.72 1.24 0.27
C LEU A 51 -0.41 1.38 -0.74
N THR A 52 -1.37 0.47 -0.69
CA THR A 52 -2.55 0.46 -1.56
C THR A 52 -3.28 1.80 -1.62
N PRO A 53 -3.49 2.54 -0.50
CA PRO A 53 -4.12 3.86 -0.51
C PRO A 53 -3.39 4.88 -1.38
N CYS A 54 -2.05 4.93 -1.33
CA CYS A 54 -1.25 5.87 -2.12
C CYS A 54 -1.40 5.60 -3.61
N ILE A 55 -1.32 4.32 -3.99
CA ILE A 55 -1.40 3.88 -5.37
C ILE A 55 -2.77 4.22 -5.96
N PHE A 56 -3.87 3.88 -5.26
CA PHE A 56 -5.21 4.21 -5.73
C PHE A 56 -5.52 5.70 -5.70
N THR A 57 -5.00 6.44 -4.72
CA THR A 57 -5.14 7.90 -4.68
C THR A 57 -4.47 8.53 -5.90
N LEU A 58 -3.26 8.11 -6.25
CA LEU A 58 -2.56 8.60 -7.44
C LEU A 58 -3.29 8.20 -8.74
N ASP A 59 -3.76 6.96 -8.88
CA ASP A 59 -4.58 6.54 -10.04
C ASP A 59 -5.86 7.37 -10.17
N THR A 60 -6.55 7.62 -9.05
CA THR A 60 -7.75 8.44 -9.01
C THR A 60 -7.44 9.90 -9.37
N LEU A 61 -6.30 10.43 -8.91
CA LEU A 61 -5.82 11.76 -9.29
C LEU A 61 -5.51 11.86 -10.78
N ASP A 62 -4.90 10.84 -11.40
CA ASP A 62 -4.66 10.81 -12.84
C ASP A 62 -5.98 10.89 -13.64
N ARG A 63 -6.95 10.03 -13.31
CA ARG A 63 -8.27 10.06 -13.96
C ARG A 63 -8.98 11.40 -13.76
N SER A 64 -8.89 11.95 -12.56
CA SER A 64 -9.46 13.26 -12.22
C SER A 64 -8.79 14.40 -12.99
N LEU A 65 -7.47 14.34 -13.13
CA LEU A 65 -6.69 15.32 -13.89
C LEU A 65 -7.04 15.25 -15.38
N LYS A 66 -7.17 14.05 -15.94
CA LYS A 66 -7.59 13.83 -17.34
C LYS A 66 -8.98 14.40 -17.58
N ASP A 67 -9.95 14.12 -16.71
CA ASP A 67 -11.30 14.69 -16.82
C ASP A 67 -11.29 16.22 -16.66
N TYR A 68 -10.53 16.77 -15.70
CA TYR A 68 -10.38 18.21 -15.51
C TYR A 68 -9.80 18.89 -16.76
N VAL A 69 -8.71 18.35 -17.31
CA VAL A 69 -8.06 18.91 -18.50
C VAL A 69 -8.96 18.79 -19.72
N ALA A 70 -9.76 17.72 -19.83
CA ALA A 70 -10.75 17.58 -20.89
C ALA A 70 -11.85 18.66 -20.81
N ASP A 71 -12.29 19.02 -19.60
CA ASP A 71 -13.33 20.05 -19.38
C ASP A 71 -12.78 21.49 -19.44
N LYS A 72 -11.62 21.75 -18.84
CA LYS A 72 -11.03 23.09 -18.69
C LYS A 72 -9.96 23.44 -19.72
N GLY A 73 -9.46 22.46 -20.47
CA GLY A 73 -8.40 22.63 -21.46
C GLY A 73 -7.01 22.95 -20.91
N THR A 74 -6.86 23.07 -19.58
CA THR A 74 -5.61 23.40 -18.88
C THR A 74 -5.48 22.57 -17.61
N TYR A 75 -4.27 22.43 -17.10
CA TYR A 75 -3.99 21.82 -15.80
C TYR A 75 -4.42 22.75 -14.66
N PRO A 76 -4.78 22.20 -13.48
CA PRO A 76 -5.32 22.96 -12.36
C PRO A 76 -4.34 24.01 -11.82
N SER A 77 -4.87 24.92 -11.01
CA SER A 77 -4.08 25.95 -10.35
C SER A 77 -3.15 25.34 -9.30
N ALA A 78 -1.97 25.91 -9.13
CA ALA A 78 -0.97 25.42 -8.17
C ALA A 78 -1.43 25.58 -6.71
N ASP A 79 -2.19 26.61 -6.38
CA ASP A 79 -2.62 26.93 -5.01
C ASP A 79 -3.86 26.15 -4.55
N LYS A 80 -4.67 25.66 -5.50
CA LYS A 80 -5.97 25.02 -5.21
C LYS A 80 -6.20 23.73 -5.97
N TRP A 81 -5.14 23.04 -6.39
CA TRP A 81 -5.26 21.87 -7.24
C TRP A 81 -6.17 20.76 -6.67
N GLN A 82 -6.19 20.54 -5.35
CA GLN A 82 -7.11 19.55 -4.76
C GLN A 82 -8.56 20.00 -4.86
N ASP A 83 -8.83 21.29 -4.66
CA ASP A 83 -10.18 21.84 -4.74
C ASP A 83 -10.67 21.86 -6.21
N ASP A 84 -9.79 22.17 -7.14
CA ASP A 84 -10.03 22.12 -8.59
C ASP A 84 -10.36 20.69 -9.06
N LEU A 85 -9.64 19.69 -8.53
CA LEU A 85 -9.83 18.29 -8.89
C LEU A 85 -10.94 17.59 -8.08
N ALA A 86 -11.37 18.15 -6.95
CA ALA A 86 -12.32 17.51 -6.03
C ALA A 86 -13.61 16.98 -6.69
N PRO A 87 -14.28 17.72 -7.60
CA PRO A 87 -15.50 17.21 -8.24
C PRO A 87 -15.26 15.95 -9.09
N TYR A 88 -14.11 15.89 -9.78
CA TYR A 88 -13.73 14.76 -10.62
C TYR A 88 -13.23 13.60 -9.76
N TYR A 89 -12.48 13.89 -8.70
CA TYR A 89 -12.00 12.90 -7.75
C TYR A 89 -13.14 12.21 -7.01
N GLU A 90 -14.13 12.95 -6.52
CA GLU A 90 -15.29 12.38 -5.84
C GLU A 90 -16.11 11.45 -6.75
N LYS A 91 -16.13 11.71 -8.06
CA LYS A 91 -16.76 10.83 -9.05
C LYS A 91 -16.01 9.49 -9.14
N HIS A 92 -14.71 9.53 -9.41
CA HIS A 92 -13.87 8.32 -9.54
C HIS A 92 -13.76 7.55 -8.21
N TYR A 93 -13.76 8.26 -7.08
CA TYR A 93 -13.79 7.67 -5.75
C TYR A 93 -15.05 6.80 -5.55
N LYS A 94 -16.23 7.32 -5.94
CA LYS A 94 -17.49 6.58 -5.82
C LYS A 94 -17.52 5.34 -6.71
N ASP A 95 -16.99 5.46 -7.92
CA ASP A 95 -16.89 4.34 -8.86
C ASP A 95 -16.00 3.24 -8.28
N HIS A 96 -14.82 3.59 -7.76
CA HIS A 96 -13.92 2.62 -7.12
C HIS A 96 -14.53 1.99 -5.85
N VAL A 97 -15.19 2.78 -5.01
CA VAL A 97 -15.88 2.25 -3.83
C VAL A 97 -16.95 1.25 -4.24
N LYS A 98 -17.69 1.51 -5.32
CA LYS A 98 -18.70 0.59 -5.85
C LYS A 98 -18.06 -0.71 -6.36
N ASP A 99 -16.97 -0.63 -7.11
CA ASP A 99 -16.26 -1.81 -7.63
C ASP A 99 -15.66 -2.68 -6.51
N MET A 100 -15.35 -2.07 -5.37
CA MET A 100 -14.76 -2.74 -4.21
C MET A 100 -15.79 -3.19 -3.15
N GLN A 101 -17.08 -2.86 -3.29
CA GLN A 101 -18.13 -3.24 -2.32
C GLN A 101 -18.30 -4.75 -2.17
N ASP A 102 -18.04 -5.49 -3.25
CA ASP A 102 -18.26 -6.93 -3.31
C ASP A 102 -17.02 -7.77 -2.99
N VAL A 103 -15.87 -7.16 -2.65
CA VAL A 103 -14.63 -7.88 -2.34
C VAL A 103 -14.74 -8.57 -0.97
N PRO A 104 -14.80 -9.92 -0.91
CA PRO A 104 -14.93 -10.63 0.35
C PRO A 104 -13.57 -10.81 1.07
N GLY A 105 -13.61 -10.98 2.39
CA GLY A 105 -12.46 -11.44 3.18
C GLY A 105 -11.49 -10.35 3.64
N PRO A 106 -10.21 -10.69 3.92
CA PRO A 106 -9.23 -9.78 4.53
C PRO A 106 -8.82 -8.61 3.63
N MET A 107 -9.26 -8.59 2.37
CA MET A 107 -9.07 -7.47 1.45
C MET A 107 -10.11 -6.34 1.62
N LYS A 108 -11.12 -6.54 2.48
CA LYS A 108 -12.08 -5.49 2.87
C LYS A 108 -11.34 -4.35 3.57
N GLY A 109 -11.30 -3.16 2.95
CA GLY A 109 -10.53 -2.00 3.41
C GLY A 109 -9.14 -1.82 2.76
N PHE A 110 -8.84 -2.58 1.69
CA PHE A 110 -7.76 -2.22 0.75
C PHE A 110 -8.18 -1.11 -0.23
N ALA A 111 -9.48 -0.78 -0.27
CA ALA A 111 -10.08 0.26 -1.12
C ALA A 111 -10.08 1.66 -0.48
N ASP A 112 -9.48 1.84 0.69
CA ASP A 112 -9.47 3.11 1.39
C ASP A 112 -8.53 4.08 0.68
N MET A 113 -9.05 4.85 -0.27
CA MET A 113 -8.35 5.99 -0.86
C MET A 113 -8.38 7.18 0.11
N ALA A 114 -7.42 8.09 -0.04
CA ALA A 114 -7.43 9.32 0.73
C ALA A 114 -8.60 10.23 0.30
N ASP A 115 -9.17 10.96 1.27
CA ASP A 115 -10.18 11.98 1.01
C ASP A 115 -9.51 13.23 0.42
N ILE A 116 -9.99 13.68 -0.75
CA ILE A 116 -9.49 14.87 -1.45
C ILE A 116 -9.67 16.17 -0.66
N LYS A 117 -10.56 16.17 0.34
CA LYS A 117 -10.76 17.29 1.28
C LYS A 117 -9.78 17.27 2.44
N ALA A 118 -9.02 16.19 2.60
CA ALA A 118 -8.00 16.05 3.61
C ALA A 118 -6.59 16.14 3.00
N GLU A 119 -5.58 15.98 3.85
CA GLU A 119 -4.21 15.75 3.42
C GLU A 119 -4.11 14.38 2.73
N LEU A 120 -3.56 14.35 1.51
CA LEU A 120 -3.42 13.13 0.72
C LEU A 120 -2.16 12.37 1.14
N SER A 121 -2.26 11.64 2.25
CA SER A 121 -1.17 10.85 2.79
C SER A 121 -0.99 9.50 2.07
N CYS A 122 0.25 9.21 1.69
CA CYS A 122 0.66 7.95 1.07
C CYS A 122 1.01 6.86 2.08
N ASN A 123 1.38 7.23 3.31
CA ASN A 123 1.66 6.26 4.36
C ASN A 123 1.42 6.86 5.75
N SER A 124 0.38 6.42 6.45
CA SER A 124 0.00 6.98 7.76
C SER A 124 0.69 6.32 8.95
N LYS A 125 1.36 5.17 8.75
CA LYS A 125 1.88 4.30 9.82
C LYS A 125 3.40 4.10 9.80
N THR A 126 4.08 4.33 8.67
CA THR A 126 5.55 4.23 8.60
C THR A 126 6.19 5.61 8.68
N SER A 127 7.45 5.62 9.11
CA SER A 127 8.29 6.83 9.15
C SER A 127 9.33 6.76 8.03
N PRO A 128 9.50 7.84 7.24
CA PRO A 128 8.74 9.09 7.29
C PRO A 128 7.31 8.94 6.75
N LYS A 129 6.36 9.67 7.36
CA LYS A 129 5.04 9.87 6.75
C LYS A 129 5.21 10.71 5.50
N THR A 130 4.49 10.36 4.45
CA THR A 130 4.58 11.02 3.16
C THR A 130 3.21 11.39 2.63
N ASN A 131 3.21 12.39 1.74
CA ASN A 131 2.02 12.96 1.13
C ASN A 131 2.24 13.18 -0.37
N ILE A 132 1.16 13.46 -1.09
CA ILE A 132 1.18 13.76 -2.52
C ILE A 132 1.28 15.27 -2.72
N ALA A 133 2.28 15.69 -3.49
CA ALA A 133 2.45 17.05 -3.98
C ALA A 133 2.14 17.17 -5.47
N PHE A 134 1.68 18.35 -5.88
CA PHE A 134 1.52 18.74 -7.27
C PHE A 134 2.69 19.59 -7.75
N ASN A 135 3.14 19.36 -8.98
CA ASN A 135 4.23 20.11 -9.58
C ASN A 135 3.72 21.46 -10.16
N PRO A 136 4.12 22.62 -9.61
CA PRO A 136 3.68 23.92 -10.09
C PRO A 136 4.16 24.22 -11.52
N ASP A 137 5.19 23.54 -12.01
CA ASP A 137 5.67 23.69 -13.40
C ASP A 137 4.62 23.24 -14.43
N VAL A 138 3.58 22.52 -14.00
CA VAL A 138 2.47 22.06 -14.85
C VAL A 138 1.26 23.00 -14.78
N ALA A 139 1.10 23.76 -13.70
CA ALA A 139 -0.11 24.50 -13.39
C ALA A 139 -0.53 25.49 -14.49
N GLY A 140 -1.82 25.49 -14.85
CA GLY A 140 -2.41 26.39 -15.84
C GLY A 140 -1.94 26.18 -17.28
N LYS A 141 -1.01 25.25 -17.54
CA LYS A 141 -0.54 24.94 -18.90
C LYS A 141 -1.51 24.02 -19.63
N LYS A 142 -1.44 24.00 -20.95
CA LYS A 142 -2.18 23.06 -21.80
C LYS A 142 -1.38 21.78 -21.96
N ARG A 143 -2.08 20.68 -22.29
CA ARG A 143 -1.43 19.42 -22.67
C ARG A 143 -0.42 19.60 -23.81
N THR A 144 -0.74 20.46 -24.78
CA THR A 144 0.10 20.74 -25.96
C THR A 144 1.41 21.45 -25.63
N ASP A 145 1.55 21.99 -24.41
CA ASP A 145 2.76 22.70 -23.98
C ASP A 145 3.87 21.71 -23.55
N PHE A 146 3.55 20.40 -23.51
CA PHE A 146 4.48 19.34 -23.11
C PHE A 146 4.72 18.39 -24.29
N PRO A 147 5.82 18.56 -25.05
CA PRO A 147 6.12 17.71 -26.20
C PRO A 147 6.50 16.28 -25.79
N ASP A 148 6.98 16.10 -24.56
CA ASP A 148 7.30 14.79 -23.98
C ASP A 148 6.63 14.65 -22.59
N PRO A 149 5.32 14.36 -22.55
CA PRO A 149 4.58 14.30 -21.30
C PRO A 149 5.06 13.18 -20.37
N SER A 150 5.66 12.11 -20.93
CA SER A 150 6.23 11.01 -20.15
C SER A 150 7.43 11.41 -19.27
N LYS A 151 8.04 12.57 -19.55
CA LYS A 151 9.16 13.12 -18.77
C LYS A 151 8.75 14.18 -17.77
N VAL A 152 7.47 14.53 -17.72
CA VAL A 152 6.97 15.62 -16.87
C VAL A 152 6.22 15.01 -15.70
N ILE A 153 6.83 15.04 -14.52
CA ILE A 153 6.21 14.59 -13.28
C ILE A 153 5.18 15.61 -12.83
N VAL A 154 3.95 15.17 -12.61
CA VAL A 154 2.81 16.01 -12.20
C VAL A 154 2.43 15.83 -10.75
N PHE A 155 2.38 14.58 -10.30
CA PHE A 155 2.18 14.23 -8.90
C PHE A 155 3.39 13.44 -8.41
N PHE A 156 3.80 13.70 -7.18
CA PHE A 156 4.90 12.96 -6.57
C PHE A 156 4.78 12.93 -5.06
N GLU A 157 5.44 11.94 -4.48
CA GLU A 157 5.51 11.76 -3.05
C GLU A 157 6.51 12.72 -2.40
N THR A 158 6.11 13.40 -1.32
CA THR A 158 6.92 14.32 -0.54
C THR A 158 6.77 14.06 0.96
N THR A 159 7.64 14.67 1.78
CA THR A 159 7.56 14.65 3.25
C THR A 159 6.85 15.88 3.82
N SER A 160 6.55 16.87 2.99
CA SER A 160 5.75 18.02 3.42
C SER A 160 4.33 17.61 3.77
N THR A 161 3.70 18.42 4.60
CA THR A 161 2.39 18.11 5.17
C THR A 161 1.36 19.19 4.83
N GLY A 162 0.10 18.78 4.77
CA GLY A 162 -1.05 19.67 4.58
C GLY A 162 -1.85 19.43 3.31
N ARG A 163 -2.80 20.32 3.04
CA ARG A 163 -3.61 20.32 1.81
C ARG A 163 -2.95 21.16 0.73
N ASN A 164 -3.32 20.88 -0.53
CA ASN A 164 -2.82 21.61 -1.70
C ASN A 164 -1.28 21.73 -1.70
N ILE A 165 -0.59 20.65 -1.32
CA ILE A 165 0.88 20.66 -1.32
C ILE A 165 1.36 20.87 -2.74
N THR A 166 2.17 21.89 -2.93
CA THR A 166 2.67 22.28 -4.24
C THR A 166 4.15 22.57 -4.11
N GLU A 167 4.94 21.78 -4.83
CA GLU A 167 6.39 21.77 -4.75
C GLU A 167 6.98 21.52 -6.12
N LYS A 168 8.11 22.17 -6.40
CA LYS A 168 8.86 21.84 -7.61
C LYS A 168 9.39 20.41 -7.52
N PHE A 169 9.16 19.61 -8.56
CA PHE A 169 9.70 18.26 -8.60
C PHE A 169 11.23 18.28 -8.65
N VAL A 170 11.84 17.53 -7.73
CA VAL A 170 13.28 17.25 -7.70
C VAL A 170 13.45 15.78 -7.37
N ALA A 171 14.26 15.08 -8.16
CA ALA A 171 14.58 13.68 -7.90
C ALA A 171 15.22 13.54 -6.51
N ARG A 172 14.62 12.70 -5.67
CA ARG A 172 15.06 12.46 -4.29
C ARG A 172 15.96 11.24 -4.20
N ASP A 173 16.84 11.22 -3.20
CA ASP A 173 17.71 10.07 -2.96
C ASP A 173 16.88 8.84 -2.54
N PHE A 174 17.20 7.69 -3.12
CA PHE A 174 16.54 6.42 -2.80
C PHE A 174 16.69 6.05 -1.32
N LYS A 175 17.84 6.35 -0.71
CA LYS A 175 18.13 5.97 0.68
C LYS A 175 17.19 6.65 1.68
N ASP A 176 16.66 7.81 1.31
CA ASP A 176 15.77 8.64 2.12
C ASP A 176 14.30 8.34 1.85
N SER A 177 14.01 7.41 0.93
CA SER A 177 12.64 7.03 0.60
C SER A 177 11.93 6.29 1.75
N PRO A 178 10.58 6.30 1.77
CA PRO A 178 9.81 5.53 2.73
C PRO A 178 10.19 4.05 2.71
N ARG A 179 10.04 3.38 3.84
CA ARG A 179 10.45 1.98 3.97
C ARG A 179 9.29 1.02 3.75
N MET A 180 9.60 -0.13 3.17
CA MET A 180 8.76 -1.32 3.07
C MET A 180 9.61 -2.54 3.45
N MET A 181 9.12 -3.38 4.36
CA MET A 181 9.86 -4.52 4.90
C MET A 181 11.26 -4.16 5.46
N GLY A 182 11.38 -2.96 6.05
CA GLY A 182 12.64 -2.44 6.62
C GLY A 182 13.60 -1.82 5.61
N GLU A 183 13.36 -2.00 4.31
CA GLU A 183 14.17 -1.50 3.20
C GLU A 183 13.53 -0.25 2.57
N PRO A 184 14.30 0.72 2.05
CA PRO A 184 13.75 1.83 1.28
C PRO A 184 13.01 1.29 0.04
N ARG A 185 11.79 1.79 -0.22
CA ARG A 185 10.95 1.31 -1.32
C ARG A 185 11.05 2.15 -2.59
N GLY A 186 11.68 3.32 -2.51
CA GLY A 186 11.66 4.35 -3.54
C GLY A 186 10.48 5.32 -3.37
N TRP A 187 10.57 6.44 -4.08
CA TRP A 187 9.55 7.49 -4.08
C TRP A 187 8.53 7.22 -5.19
N TYR A 188 7.24 7.38 -4.89
CA TYR A 188 6.21 7.35 -5.94
C TYR A 188 6.20 8.66 -6.72
N GLU A 189 6.21 8.54 -8.03
CA GLU A 189 6.17 9.64 -8.98
C GLU A 189 5.16 9.28 -10.07
N MET A 190 4.46 10.28 -10.60
CA MET A 190 3.49 10.09 -11.67
C MET A 190 3.72 11.14 -12.76
N ASP A 191 3.91 10.66 -13.98
CA ASP A 191 4.06 11.53 -15.14
C ASP A 191 2.72 12.04 -15.67
N LEU A 192 2.78 12.95 -16.64
CA LEU A 192 1.59 13.50 -17.28
C LEU A 192 0.82 12.48 -18.15
N GLU A 193 1.39 11.32 -18.47
CA GLU A 193 0.65 10.22 -19.12
C GLU A 193 -0.14 9.36 -18.12
N GLY A 194 0.08 9.58 -16.83
CA GLY A 194 -0.48 8.78 -15.74
C GLY A 194 0.37 7.56 -15.42
N GLN A 195 1.59 7.45 -15.95
CA GLN A 195 2.48 6.36 -15.60
C GLN A 195 3.05 6.62 -14.20
N MET A 196 2.70 5.73 -13.29
CA MET A 196 3.32 5.70 -11.97
C MET A 196 4.67 5.00 -12.07
N VAL A 197 5.68 5.66 -11.53
CA VAL A 197 7.04 5.16 -11.49
C VAL A 197 7.63 5.26 -10.10
N VAL A 198 8.57 4.35 -9.83
CA VAL A 198 9.37 4.33 -8.61
C VAL A 198 10.83 4.22 -8.97
N THR A 199 11.65 5.09 -8.41
CA THR A 199 13.10 5.02 -8.57
C THR A 199 13.67 3.95 -7.64
N ASP A 200 14.42 2.99 -8.20
CA ASP A 200 15.05 1.90 -7.43
C ASP A 200 16.43 2.29 -6.85
N LYS A 201 17.02 1.38 -6.05
CA LYS A 201 18.34 1.56 -5.42
C LYS A 201 19.50 1.82 -6.39
N ARG A 202 19.33 1.56 -7.68
CA ARG A 202 20.33 1.80 -8.73
C ARG A 202 20.04 3.09 -9.50
N GLY A 203 19.08 3.90 -9.03
CA GLY A 203 18.60 5.08 -9.73
C GLY A 203 17.79 4.75 -10.99
N LYS A 204 17.33 3.50 -11.15
CA LYS A 204 16.51 3.12 -12.29
C LYS A 204 15.03 3.27 -11.95
N THR A 205 14.34 4.04 -12.78
CA THR A 205 12.90 4.20 -12.75
C THR A 205 12.21 2.92 -13.21
N LYS A 206 11.33 2.36 -12.38
CA LYS A 206 10.50 1.20 -12.69
C LYS A 206 9.03 1.62 -12.75
N ARG A 207 8.31 1.12 -13.75
CA ARG A 207 6.86 1.32 -13.84
C ARG A 207 6.15 0.48 -12.79
N VAL A 208 5.18 1.11 -12.14
CA VAL A 208 4.22 0.43 -11.27
C VAL A 208 3.02 0.08 -12.14
N ASN A 209 2.92 -1.19 -12.55
CA ASN A 209 1.76 -1.67 -13.28
C ASN A 209 0.65 -1.97 -12.28
N ILE A 210 -0.39 -1.14 -12.27
CA ILE A 210 -1.64 -1.46 -11.59
C ILE A 210 -2.49 -2.17 -12.64
N GLU A 211 -2.54 -3.50 -12.62
CA GLU A 211 -3.52 -4.24 -13.42
C GLU A 211 -4.90 -4.03 -12.80
N THR A 212 -5.57 -2.92 -13.14
CA THR A 212 -7.01 -2.82 -12.97
C THR A 212 -7.64 -3.60 -14.12
N ASN A 213 -8.21 -4.77 -13.81
CA ASN A 213 -9.07 -5.47 -14.75
C ASN A 213 -10.23 -4.54 -15.12
N ASN A 214 -10.18 -3.98 -16.34
CA ASN A 214 -11.30 -3.27 -16.96
C ASN A 214 -12.33 -4.27 -17.49
#